data_AF-A0A0E0TFU4-F1
#
_entry.id   AF-A0A0E0TFU4-F1
#
_cell.length_a   1.000
_cell.length_b   1.000
_cell.length_c   1.000
_cell.angle_alpha   90.00
_cell.angle_beta   90.00
_cell.angle_gamma   90.00
#
_symmetry.space_group_name_H-M   'P 1'
#
loop_
_entity.id
_entity.type
_entity.pdbx_description
1 polymer ?
#
loop_
_entity_poly.entity_id
_entity_poly.type
_entity_poly.pdbx_seq_one_letter_code
_entity_poly.pdbx_strand_id
1 'polypeptide(L)'
;MSTNKVLSALCYFSVFFAPFILPIVVYFVVEDVEVKHHAKRSLVSHLIPAVTILLFIALAASPVLFGHWGEESLLFGGGLVWLGFLVAGAVNLVVIVWNVIKGIQVLK
;
A
#
# COMPACT_ATOMS: atom_id res chain seq x y z
N MET A 1 28.10 4.79 2.50
CA MET A 1 26.84 4.08 2.82
C MET A 1 27.01 2.61 2.50
N SER A 2 26.48 1.69 3.32
CA SER A 2 26.56 0.25 3.03
C SER A 2 25.47 -0.16 2.04
N THR A 3 25.79 -1.16 1.20
CA THR A 3 24.85 -1.79 0.26
C THR A 3 23.57 -2.24 0.95
N ASN A 4 23.68 -2.80 2.17
CA ASN A 4 22.56 -3.28 2.97
C ASN A 4 21.59 -2.15 3.37
N LYS A 5 22.09 -0.96 3.72
CA LYS A 5 21.24 0.20 4.02
C LYS A 5 20.48 0.68 2.79
N VAL A 6 21.14 0.71 1.62
CA VAL A 6 20.51 1.10 0.35
C VAL A 6 19.41 0.12 -0.03
N LEU A 7 19.69 -1.19 -0.01
CA LEU A 7 18.70 -2.23 -0.29
C LEU A 7 17.49 -2.17 0.65
N SER A 8 17.75 -2.01 1.95
CA SER A 8 16.69 -1.90 2.96
C SER A 8 15.80 -0.68 2.74
N ALA A 9 16.40 0.45 2.38
CA ALA A 9 15.64 1.67 2.07
C ALA A 9 14.85 1.58 0.76
N LEU A 10 15.45 0.97 -0.27
CA LEU A 10 14.75 0.69 -1.52
C LEU A 10 13.52 -0.20 -1.30
N CYS A 11 13.57 -1.13 -0.33
CA CYS A 11 12.38 -1.89 0.06
C CYS A 11 11.24 -0.96 0.48
N TYR A 12 11.47 0.05 1.32
CA TYR A 12 10.43 1.02 1.68
C TYR A 12 10.00 1.93 0.51
N PHE A 13 10.94 2.39 -0.32
CA PHE A 13 10.60 3.23 -1.48
C PHE A 13 9.89 2.47 -2.60
N SER A 14 9.95 1.14 -2.60
CA SER A 14 9.26 0.33 -3.60
C SER A 14 7.74 0.50 -3.60
N VAL A 15 7.15 1.11 -2.56
CA VAL A 15 5.75 1.54 -2.55
C VAL A 15 5.35 2.33 -3.82
N PHE A 16 6.28 3.05 -4.44
CA PHE A 16 6.02 3.88 -5.62
C PHE A 16 6.12 3.18 -6.97
N PHE A 17 6.81 2.04 -7.06
CA PHE A 17 7.14 1.43 -8.37
C PHE A 17 7.03 -0.09 -8.42
N ALA A 18 7.27 -0.80 -7.31
CA ALA A 18 7.25 -2.25 -7.26
C ALA A 18 6.95 -2.77 -5.84
N PRO A 19 5.79 -2.41 -5.25
CA PRO A 19 5.51 -2.54 -3.81
C PRO A 19 5.72 -3.97 -3.28
N PHE A 20 5.37 -4.99 -4.06
CA PHE A 20 5.55 -6.38 -3.62
C PHE A 20 6.78 -7.03 -4.21
N ILE A 21 7.10 -6.74 -5.47
CA ILE A 21 8.15 -7.45 -6.20
C ILE A 21 9.52 -7.20 -5.55
N LEU A 22 9.91 -5.94 -5.35
CA LEU A 22 11.24 -5.64 -4.85
C LEU A 22 11.46 -6.19 -3.44
N PRO A 23 10.58 -5.95 -2.44
CA PRO A 23 10.83 -6.46 -1.10
C PRO A 23 10.75 -7.99 -1.00
N ILE A 24 9.92 -8.65 -1.81
CA ILE A 24 9.90 -10.13 -1.89
C ILE A 24 11.24 -10.63 -2.39
N VAL A 25 11.74 -10.10 -3.51
CA VAL A 25 13.03 -10.51 -4.07
C VAL A 25 14.14 -10.29 -3.05
N VAL A 26 14.19 -9.12 -2.41
CA VAL A 26 15.21 -8.81 -1.40
C VAL A 26 15.12 -9.76 -0.19
N TYR A 27 13.92 -10.10 0.27
CA TYR A 27 13.72 -11.01 1.40
C TYR A 27 14.27 -12.42 1.13
N PHE A 28 14.16 -12.90 -0.11
CA PHE A 28 14.63 -14.25 -0.48
C PHE A 28 16.09 -14.29 -0.92
N VAL A 29 16.60 -13.23 -1.56
CA VAL A 29 17.95 -13.20 -2.13
C VAL A 29 19.00 -12.76 -1.12
N VAL A 30 18.67 -11.86 -0.19
CA VAL A 30 19.64 -11.34 0.78
C VAL A 30 19.66 -12.23 2.03
N GLU A 31 20.86 -12.59 2.48
CA GLU A 31 21.06 -13.40 3.70
C GLU A 31 21.08 -12.56 4.98
N ASP A 32 21.45 -11.28 4.88
CA ASP A 32 21.53 -10.35 6.00
C ASP A 32 20.17 -10.21 6.72
N VAL A 33 20.18 -10.50 8.02
CA VAL A 33 18.97 -10.55 8.86
C VAL A 33 18.30 -9.17 8.99
N GLU A 34 19.06 -8.08 9.06
CA GLU A 34 18.51 -6.74 9.17
C GLU A 34 17.84 -6.31 7.85
N VAL A 35 18.48 -6.61 6.71
CA VAL A 35 17.89 -6.32 5.39
C VAL A 35 16.57 -7.09 5.20
N LYS A 36 16.55 -8.37 5.58
CA LYS A 36 15.32 -9.18 5.54
C LYS A 36 14.23 -8.64 6.47
N HIS A 37 14.62 -8.13 7.64
CA HIS A 37 13.67 -7.49 8.56
C HIS A 37 13.00 -6.27 7.91
N HIS A 38 13.78 -5.39 7.27
CA HIS A 38 13.26 -4.23 6.56
C HIS A 38 12.41 -4.60 5.35
N ALA A 39 12.83 -5.59 4.56
CA ALA A 39 12.07 -6.12 3.44
C ALA A 39 10.69 -6.62 3.89
N LYS A 40 10.63 -7.48 4.92
CA LYS A 40 9.36 -7.97 5.48
C LYS A 40 8.48 -6.84 6.01
N ARG A 41 9.07 -5.87 6.71
CA ARG A 41 8.31 -4.73 7.27
C ARG A 41 7.74 -3.82 6.19
N SER A 42 8.46 -3.62 5.09
CA SER A 42 7.95 -2.88 3.92
C SER A 42 6.82 -3.64 3.21
N LEU A 43 6.86 -4.98 3.13
CA LEU A 43 5.74 -5.75 2.58
C LEU A 43 4.45 -5.55 3.37
N VAL A 44 4.55 -5.56 4.70
CA VAL A 44 3.40 -5.33 5.58
C VAL A 44 2.83 -3.94 5.38
N SER A 45 3.67 -2.89 5.26
CA SER A 45 3.17 -1.54 5.00
C SER A 45 2.53 -1.42 3.62
N HIS A 46 3.08 -2.07 2.58
CA HIS A 46 2.50 -2.03 1.23
C HIS A 46 1.20 -2.80 1.09
N LEU A 47 0.94 -3.75 1.99
CA LEU A 47 -0.34 -4.46 2.03
C LEU A 47 -1.50 -3.52 2.32
N ILE A 48 -1.29 -2.45 3.10
CA ILE A 48 -2.35 -1.48 3.41
C ILE A 48 -2.88 -0.83 2.12
N PRO A 49 -2.04 -0.19 1.28
CA PRO A 49 -2.49 0.30 -0.03
C PRO A 49 -3.18 -0.73 -0.90
N ALA A 50 -2.65 -1.94 -0.99
CA ALA A 50 -3.25 -2.99 -1.81
C ALA A 50 -4.65 -3.38 -1.32
N VAL A 51 -4.81 -3.58 -0.01
CA VAL A 51 -6.11 -3.89 0.59
C VAL A 51 -7.08 -2.73 0.40
N THR A 52 -6.64 -1.49 0.59
CA THR A 52 -7.49 -0.32 0.40
C THR A 52 -7.98 -0.21 -1.06
N ILE A 53 -7.12 -0.47 -2.05
CA ILE A 53 -7.50 -0.50 -3.46
C ILE A 53 -8.50 -1.64 -3.73
N LEU A 54 -8.27 -2.83 -3.21
CA LEU A 54 -9.18 -3.97 -3.38
C LEU A 54 -10.55 -3.69 -2.76
N LEU A 55 -10.60 -3.12 -1.56
CA LEU A 55 -11.85 -2.71 -0.90
C LEU A 55 -12.58 -1.64 -1.71
N PHE A 56 -11.86 -0.68 -2.28
CA PHE A 56 -12.45 0.34 -3.13
C PHE A 56 -13.07 -0.27 -4.39
N ILE A 57 -12.36 -1.18 -5.07
CA ILE A 57 -12.88 -1.90 -6.25
C ILE A 57 -14.14 -2.70 -5.88
N ALA A 58 -14.11 -3.42 -4.76
CA ALA A 58 -15.26 -4.21 -4.29
C ALA A 58 -16.48 -3.31 -3.98
N LEU A 59 -16.26 -2.17 -3.32
CA LEU A 59 -17.32 -1.20 -3.03
C LEU A 59 -17.89 -0.60 -4.32
N ALA A 60 -17.03 -0.18 -5.25
CA ALA A 60 -17.44 0.39 -6.53
C ALA A 60 -18.19 -0.62 -7.43
N ALA A 61 -17.85 -1.91 -7.34
CA ALA A 61 -18.54 -2.98 -8.08
C ALA A 61 -19.86 -3.42 -7.43
N SER A 62 -20.08 -3.08 -6.15
CA SER A 62 -21.25 -3.56 -5.40
C SER A 62 -22.62 -3.25 -6.03
N PRO A 63 -22.89 -2.06 -6.62
CA PRO A 63 -24.21 -1.80 -7.23
C PRO A 63 -24.51 -2.74 -8.41
N VAL A 64 -23.47 -3.07 -9.19
CA VAL A 64 -23.55 -3.99 -10.33
C VAL A 64 -23.81 -5.42 -9.85
N LEU A 65 -23.10 -5.86 -8.80
CA LEU A 65 -23.20 -7.23 -8.26
C LEU A 65 -24.55 -7.52 -7.59
N PHE A 66 -25.16 -6.53 -6.96
CA PHE A 66 -26.42 -6.69 -6.21
C PHE A 66 -27.65 -6.17 -6.96
N GLY A 67 -27.54 -5.82 -8.24
CA GLY A 67 -28.69 -5.45 -9.08
C GLY A 67 -29.39 -4.14 -8.67
N HIS A 68 -28.70 -3.23 -7.99
CA HIS A 68 -29.26 -1.96 -7.55
C HIS A 68 -29.09 -0.88 -8.64
N TRP A 69 -29.98 -0.90 -9.63
CA TRP A 69 -30.01 0.05 -10.75
C TRP A 69 -31.16 1.05 -10.54
N GLY A 70 -30.96 2.09 -9.71
CA GLY A 70 -32.01 3.08 -9.45
C GLY A 70 -31.51 4.42 -8.87
N GLU A 71 -32.30 5.48 -9.06
CA GLU A 71 -31.99 6.86 -8.64
C GLU A 71 -31.91 7.05 -7.10
N GLU A 72 -32.49 6.12 -6.32
CA GLU A 72 -32.44 6.05 -4.85
C GLU A 72 -31.01 5.74 -4.29
N SER A 73 -30.01 5.63 -5.16
CA SER A 73 -28.65 5.22 -4.79
C SER A 73 -27.83 6.29 -4.07
N LEU A 74 -28.38 7.37 -3.48
CA LEU A 74 -27.53 8.37 -2.79
C LEU A 74 -26.61 7.76 -1.70
N LEU A 75 -27.02 6.65 -1.08
CA LEU A 75 -26.20 5.87 -0.14
C LEU A 75 -25.22 4.88 -0.83
N PHE A 76 -25.50 4.43 -2.06
CA PHE A 76 -24.73 3.42 -2.80
C PHE A 76 -24.00 3.92 -4.08
N GLY A 77 -24.30 5.11 -4.55
CA GLY A 77 -24.04 5.58 -5.93
C GLY A 77 -23.22 6.87 -6.01
N GLY A 78 -22.86 7.48 -4.88
CA GLY A 78 -21.98 8.64 -4.89
C GLY A 78 -21.37 8.96 -3.53
N GLY A 79 -22.16 9.47 -2.59
CA GLY A 79 -21.64 10.09 -1.36
C GLY A 79 -20.76 9.17 -0.51
N LEU A 80 -21.21 7.94 -0.26
CA LEU A 80 -20.45 6.97 0.54
C LEU A 80 -19.18 6.47 -0.16
N VAL A 81 -19.24 6.28 -1.48
CA VAL A 81 -18.08 5.89 -2.31
C VAL A 81 -17.04 7.01 -2.32
N TRP A 82 -17.46 8.27 -2.44
CA TRP A 82 -16.58 9.43 -2.38
C TRP A 82 -15.96 9.62 -0.99
N LEU A 83 -16.75 9.43 0.08
CA LEU A 83 -16.22 9.44 1.44
C LEU A 83 -15.20 8.32 1.64
N GLY A 84 -15.52 7.11 1.18
CA GLY A 84 -14.63 5.96 1.19
C GLY A 84 -13.33 6.24 0.43
N PHE A 85 -13.41 6.89 -0.74
CA PHE A 85 -12.26 7.31 -1.53
C PHE A 85 -11.38 8.32 -0.77
N LEU A 86 -12.00 9.31 -0.12
CA LEU A 86 -11.27 10.33 0.65
C LEU A 86 -10.54 9.69 1.84
N VAL A 87 -11.21 8.83 2.59
CA VAL A 87 -10.62 8.09 3.72
C VAL A 87 -9.50 7.16 3.23
N ALA A 88 -9.75 6.40 2.16
CA ALA A 88 -8.76 5.55 1.53
C ALA A 88 -7.52 6.32 1.06
N GLY A 89 -7.72 7.48 0.42
CA GLY A 89 -6.64 8.36 -0.03
C GLY A 89 -5.81 8.88 1.14
N ALA A 90 -6.46 9.32 2.22
CA ALA A 90 -5.77 9.77 3.43
C ALA A 90 -4.94 8.66 4.08
N VAL A 91 -5.50 7.45 4.24
CA VAL A 91 -4.78 6.28 4.78
C VAL A 91 -3.57 5.93 3.91
N ASN A 92 -3.76 5.88 2.59
CA ASN A 92 -2.67 5.63 1.64
C ASN A 92 -1.57 6.67 1.74
N LEU A 93 -1.93 7.95 1.83
CA LEU A 93 -0.97 9.05 1.96
C LEU A 93 -0.13 8.90 3.23
N VAL A 94 -0.75 8.60 4.37
CA VAL A 94 -0.05 8.36 5.63
C VAL A 94 0.93 7.19 5.50
N VAL A 95 0.51 6.08 4.87
CA VAL A 95 1.38 4.91 4.67
C VAL A 95 2.54 5.21 3.72
N ILE A 96 2.29 5.94 2.64
CA ILE A 96 3.34 6.36 1.70
C ILE A 96 4.37 7.24 2.42
N VAL A 97 3.91 8.25 3.17
CA VAL A 97 4.80 9.13 3.96
C VAL A 97 5.58 8.33 4.99
N TRP A 98 4.94 7.38 5.69
CA TRP A 98 5.61 6.50 6.63
C TRP A 98 6.72 5.68 5.98
N ASN A 99 6.47 5.10 4.80
CA ASN A 99 7.48 4.36 4.04
C ASN A 99 8.64 5.28 3.62
N VAL A 100 8.36 6.51 3.17
CA VAL A 100 9.42 7.48 2.85
C VAL A 100 10.28 7.80 4.07
N ILE A 101 9.66 8.11 5.20
CA ILE A 101 10.36 8.41 6.45
C ILE A 101 11.23 7.22 6.87
N LYS A 102 10.70 5.99 6.82
CA LYS A 102 11.45 4.78 7.16
C LYS A 102 12.60 4.51 6.20
N GLY A 103 12.39 4.68 4.90
CA GLY A 103 13.46 4.59 3.91
C GLY A 103 14.61 5.55 4.19
N ILE A 104 14.31 6.82 4.48
CA ILE A 104 15.31 7.83 4.85
C ILE A 104 16.01 7.49 6.17
N GLN A 105 15.27 7.02 7.18
CA GLN A 105 15.84 6.63 8.48
C GLN A 105 16.83 5.48 8.36
N VAL A 106 16.56 4.52 7.46
CA VAL A 106 17.44 3.35 7.23
C VAL A 106 18.65 3.70 6.37
N LEU A 107 18.55 4.72 5.50
CA LEU A 107 19.68 5.23 4.71
C LEU A 107 20.75 5.93 5.54
N LYS A 108 20.33 6.63 6.60
CA LYS A 108 21.24 7.32 7.53
C LYS A 108 22.08 6.28 8.28
#